data_AF-A0A948I3N2-F1
#
_entry.id   AF-A0A948I3N2-F1
#
_cell.length_a   1.000
_cell.length_b   1.000
_cell.length_c   1.000
_cell.angle_alpha   90.00
_cell.angle_beta   90.00
_cell.angle_gamma   90.00
#
_symmetry.space_group_name_H-M   'P 1'
#
loop_
_entity.id
_entity.type
_entity.pdbx_description
1 polymer ?
#
loop_
_entity_poly.entity_id
_entity_poly.type
_entity_poly.pdbx_seq_one_letter_code
_entity_poly.pdbx_strand_id
1 'polypeptide(L)'
;MRITRRQYLQGTTGLVAAGMMSNPLAALAQTALANLPTTMIWSTYDVGSTGYVEASAIADAFGKKYGTRVRLQPSGSAIGRVKPLTDGRASHAWLANELFFAVEGLHEYCAPDWGPQDLRTLLGRKNAFS
;
A
#
# COMPACT_ATOMS: atom_id res chain seq x y z
N MET A 1 -43.07 -30.83 46.15
CA MET A 1 -42.40 -30.40 44.90
C MET A 1 -41.14 -29.65 45.28
N ARG A 2 -39.96 -30.31 45.27
CA ARG A 2 -38.69 -29.74 45.75
C ARG A 2 -37.83 -29.39 44.54
N ILE A 3 -37.84 -28.12 44.14
CA ILE A 3 -36.99 -27.62 43.05
C ILE A 3 -35.56 -27.53 43.60
N THR A 4 -34.62 -28.15 42.88
CA THR A 4 -33.23 -28.29 43.35
C THR A 4 -32.36 -27.20 42.73
N ARG A 5 -31.45 -26.61 43.51
CA ARG A 5 -30.58 -25.45 43.16
C ARG A 5 -29.87 -25.52 41.79
N ARG A 6 -29.66 -26.72 41.24
CA ARG A 6 -29.09 -26.94 39.90
C ARG A 6 -30.01 -26.49 38.75
N GLN A 7 -31.32 -26.54 38.93
CA GLN A 7 -32.29 -26.10 37.90
C GLN A 7 -32.34 -24.56 37.77
N TYR A 8 -31.94 -23.80 38.80
CA TYR A 8 -31.89 -22.34 38.75
C TYR A 8 -30.67 -21.81 37.97
N LEU A 9 -29.53 -22.51 38.06
CA LEU A 9 -28.28 -22.14 37.37
C LEU A 9 -28.27 -22.49 35.87
N GLN A 10 -29.11 -23.45 35.45
CA GLN A 10 -29.25 -23.81 34.04
C GLN A 10 -30.24 -22.91 33.28
N GLY A 11 -31.11 -22.17 33.99
CA GLY A 11 -32.09 -21.27 33.36
C GLY A 11 -31.53 -19.90 32.96
N THR A 12 -30.42 -19.46 33.54
CA THR A 12 -29.87 -18.11 33.36
C THR A 12 -28.76 -18.00 32.30
N THR A 13 -28.23 -19.12 31.82
CA THR A 13 -27.15 -19.12 30.81
C THR A 13 -27.64 -19.13 29.35
N GLY A 14 -28.95 -19.30 29.11
CA GLY A 14 -29.51 -19.46 27.77
C GLY A 14 -29.96 -18.18 27.04
N LEU A 15 -29.99 -17.01 27.71
CA LEU A 15 -30.67 -15.82 27.16
C LEU A 15 -29.75 -14.63 26.78
N VAL A 16 -28.43 -14.75 26.93
CA VAL A 16 -27.49 -13.66 26.56
C VAL A 16 -26.77 -13.92 25.23
N ALA A 17 -26.81 -15.15 24.69
CA ALA A 17 -26.10 -15.51 23.47
C ALA A 17 -26.84 -15.18 22.15
N ALA A 18 -28.08 -14.67 22.20
CA ALA A 18 -28.90 -14.41 21.01
C ALA A 18 -28.87 -12.97 20.50
N GLY A 19 -28.18 -12.04 21.19
CA GLY A 19 -28.19 -10.61 20.87
C GLY A 19 -26.99 -10.06 20.10
N MET A 20 -25.93 -10.85 19.87
CA MET A 20 -24.68 -10.34 19.29
C MET A 20 -24.45 -10.73 17.82
N MET A 21 -25.48 -11.22 17.13
CA MET A 21 -25.38 -11.67 15.73
C MET A 21 -26.34 -10.92 14.81
N SER A 22 -26.20 -9.61 14.66
CA SER A 22 -26.60 -8.91 13.42
C SER A 22 -26.35 -7.42 13.55
N ASN A 23 -25.09 -7.02 13.44
CA ASN A 23 -24.84 -5.78 12.72
C ASN A 23 -23.60 -6.02 11.87
N PRO A 24 -23.74 -6.55 10.64
CA PRO A 24 -22.73 -6.27 9.66
C PRO A 24 -22.88 -4.77 9.45
N LEU A 25 -22.10 -3.96 10.17
CA LEU A 25 -21.67 -2.68 9.65
C LEU A 25 -21.26 -3.00 8.23
N ALA A 26 -22.11 -2.59 7.28
CA ALA A 26 -21.99 -2.91 5.89
C ALA A 26 -20.52 -2.69 5.56
N ALA A 27 -19.80 -3.78 5.30
CA ALA A 27 -18.46 -3.70 4.76
C ALA A 27 -18.67 -2.90 3.49
N LEU A 28 -18.27 -1.63 3.50
CA LEU A 28 -18.37 -0.74 2.36
C LEU A 28 -17.79 -1.54 1.21
N ALA A 29 -18.64 -1.92 0.26
CA ALA A 29 -18.24 -2.78 -0.84
C ALA A 29 -17.11 -2.06 -1.57
N GLN A 30 -15.87 -2.50 -1.33
CA GLN A 30 -14.71 -1.97 -2.02
C GLN A 30 -14.95 -2.25 -3.50
N THR A 31 -15.08 -1.18 -4.28
CA THR A 31 -15.33 -1.31 -5.71
C THR A 31 -14.01 -1.74 -6.31
N ALA A 32 -13.79 -3.04 -6.50
CA ALA A 32 -12.57 -3.53 -7.13
C ALA A 32 -12.45 -2.92 -8.54
N LEU A 33 -11.37 -2.19 -8.78
CA LEU A 33 -11.11 -1.65 -10.12
C LEU A 33 -10.66 -2.81 -11.00
N ALA A 34 -11.33 -3.00 -12.14
CA ALA A 34 -10.97 -4.08 -13.08
C ALA A 34 -9.49 -3.98 -13.45
N ASN A 35 -8.76 -5.10 -13.29
CA ASN A 35 -7.31 -5.24 -13.55
C ASN A 35 -6.36 -4.55 -12.56
N LEU A 36 -6.84 -4.02 -11.43
CA LEU A 36 -5.95 -3.52 -10.38
C LEU A 36 -5.46 -4.69 -9.49
N PRO A 37 -4.14 -4.88 -9.30
CA PRO A 37 -3.63 -5.95 -8.44
C PRO A 37 -4.10 -5.80 -7.00
N THR A 38 -4.38 -6.92 -6.32
CA THR A 38 -4.79 -6.93 -4.91
C THR A 38 -3.67 -6.46 -3.97
N THR A 39 -2.41 -6.62 -4.38
CA THR A 39 -1.24 -6.11 -3.66
C THR A 39 -0.24 -5.53 -4.65
N MET A 40 0.34 -4.39 -4.31
CA MET A 40 1.41 -3.73 -5.06
C MET A 40 2.57 -3.38 -4.13
N ILE A 41 3.77 -3.33 -4.69
CA ILE A 41 4.98 -2.83 -4.01
C ILE A 41 5.43 -1.58 -4.75
N TRP A 42 5.57 -0.48 -4.01
CA TRP A 42 6.05 0.80 -4.52
C TRP A 42 7.34 1.19 -3.81
N SER A 43 8.34 1.58 -4.59
CA SER A 43 9.56 2.18 -4.07
C SER A 43 9.34 3.69 -3.82
N THR A 44 9.79 4.22 -2.69
CA THR A 44 9.52 5.60 -2.30
C THR A 44 10.71 6.29 -1.64
N TYR A 45 10.61 7.60 -1.47
CA TYR A 45 11.49 8.37 -0.58
C TYR A 45 11.47 7.84 0.85
N ASP A 46 12.50 8.22 1.61
CA ASP A 46 12.66 7.82 3.00
C ASP A 46 11.54 8.35 3.89
N VAL A 47 11.34 7.68 5.02
CA VAL A 47 10.33 8.05 6.03
C VAL A 47 10.60 9.48 6.52
N GLY A 48 9.54 10.28 6.64
CA GLY A 48 9.63 11.68 7.05
C GLY A 48 9.79 12.67 5.89
N SER A 49 10.06 12.19 4.67
CA SER A 49 10.01 13.04 3.47
C SER A 49 8.57 13.35 3.05
N THR A 50 8.36 14.48 2.37
CA THR A 50 7.07 14.82 1.75
C THR A 50 6.62 13.75 0.76
N GLY A 51 7.55 13.23 -0.06
CA GLY A 51 7.23 12.19 -1.04
C GLY A 51 6.75 10.88 -0.40
N TYR A 52 7.28 10.51 0.76
CA TYR A 52 6.78 9.36 1.52
C TYR A 52 5.36 9.58 2.06
N VAL A 53 5.09 10.77 2.60
CA VAL A 53 3.77 11.14 3.12
C VAL A 53 2.72 11.09 2.00
N GLU A 54 3.02 11.64 0.84
CA GLU A 54 2.12 11.60 -0.32
C GLU A 54 1.87 10.18 -0.83
N ALA A 55 2.93 9.37 -0.96
CA ALA A 55 2.80 7.98 -1.34
C ALA A 55 1.94 7.19 -0.35
N SER A 56 2.11 7.43 0.95
CA SER A 56 1.31 6.78 2.00
C SER A 56 -0.16 7.19 1.96
N ALA A 57 -0.46 8.46 1.69
CA ALA A 57 -1.83 8.94 1.57
C ALA A 57 -2.55 8.29 0.38
N ILE A 58 -1.85 8.15 -0.75
CA ILE A 58 -2.39 7.46 -1.93
C ILE A 58 -2.54 5.95 -1.66
N ALA A 59 -1.55 5.31 -1.03
CA ALA A 59 -1.63 3.90 -0.64
C ALA A 59 -2.84 3.60 0.26
N ASP A 60 -3.10 4.47 1.25
CA ASP A 60 -4.27 4.37 2.13
C ASP A 60 -5.59 4.54 1.36
N ALA A 61 -5.65 5.52 0.45
CA ALA A 61 -6.82 5.72 -0.41
C ALA A 61 -7.10 4.50 -1.31
N PHE A 62 -6.06 3.85 -1.84
CA PHE A 62 -6.19 2.62 -2.63
C PHE A 62 -6.75 1.47 -1.79
N GLY A 63 -6.26 1.31 -0.56
CA GLY A 63 -6.78 0.33 0.39
C GLY A 63 -8.25 0.56 0.73
N LYS A 64 -8.62 1.80 1.06
CA LYS A 64 -9.99 2.17 1.45
C LYS A 64 -11.00 2.02 0.31
N LYS A 65 -10.63 2.44 -0.91
CA LYS A 65 -11.56 2.50 -2.05
C LYS A 65 -11.62 1.20 -2.85
N TYR A 66 -10.47 0.60 -3.11
CA TYR A 66 -10.33 -0.54 -4.03
C TYR A 66 -9.93 -1.84 -3.31
N GLY A 67 -9.74 -1.83 -1.99
CA GLY A 67 -9.26 -3.00 -1.23
C GLY A 67 -7.82 -3.40 -1.58
N THR A 68 -7.09 -2.56 -2.31
CA THR A 68 -5.74 -2.85 -2.80
C THR A 68 -4.70 -2.48 -1.77
N ARG A 69 -3.83 -3.43 -1.41
CA ARG A 69 -2.76 -3.19 -0.45
C ARG A 69 -1.49 -2.72 -1.15
N VAL A 70 -1.11 -1.47 -0.93
CA VAL A 70 0.17 -0.93 -1.40
C VAL A 70 1.21 -1.02 -0.30
N ARG A 71 2.33 -1.69 -0.55
CA ARG A 71 3.49 -1.77 0.35
C ARG A 71 4.55 -0.79 -0.11
N LEU A 72 4.95 0.12 0.76
CA LEU A 72 5.98 1.11 0.47
C LEU A 72 7.35 0.58 0.90
N GLN A 73 8.33 0.71 0.01
CA GLN A 73 9.74 0.43 0.27
C GLN A 73 10.52 1.74 0.25
N PRO A 74 10.76 2.36 1.42
CA PRO A 74 11.46 3.63 1.50
C PRO A 74 12.95 3.49 1.23
N SER A 75 13.53 4.52 0.59
CA SER A 75 14.97 4.66 0.43
C SER A 75 15.42 6.13 0.37
N GLY A 76 16.48 6.44 1.11
CA GLY A 76 17.12 7.76 1.11
C GLY A 76 17.94 8.06 -0.15
N SER A 77 18.41 7.04 -0.88
CA SER A 77 19.24 7.22 -2.07
C SER A 77 18.46 7.06 -3.37
N ALA A 78 18.92 7.74 -4.43
CA ALA A 78 18.33 7.62 -5.77
C ALA A 78 18.43 6.18 -6.31
N ILE A 79 19.64 5.59 -6.26
CA ILE A 79 19.86 4.19 -6.61
C ILE A 79 18.94 3.25 -5.83
N GLY A 80 18.82 3.45 -4.51
CA GLY A 80 17.98 2.60 -3.67
C GLY A 80 16.49 2.70 -4.01
N ARG A 81 16.04 3.81 -4.60
CA ARG A 81 14.67 3.95 -5.11
C ARG A 81 14.47 3.29 -6.47
N VAL A 82 15.43 3.42 -7.38
CA VAL A 82 15.32 2.87 -8.74
C VAL A 82 15.57 1.35 -8.77
N LYS A 83 16.47 0.83 -7.94
CA LYS A 83 16.88 -0.59 -7.96
C LYS A 83 15.72 -1.58 -7.78
N PRO A 84 14.77 -1.39 -6.85
CA PRO A 84 13.64 -2.29 -6.73
C PRO A 84 12.77 -2.32 -7.99
N LEU A 85 12.69 -1.22 -8.74
CA LEU A 85 11.93 -1.13 -9.99
C LEU A 85 12.62 -1.90 -11.10
N THR A 86 13.93 -1.71 -11.28
CA THR A 86 14.71 -2.40 -12.33
C THR A 86 14.88 -3.89 -12.05
N ASP A 87 14.95 -4.29 -10.78
CA ASP A 87 14.93 -5.70 -10.36
C ASP A 87 13.53 -6.36 -10.49
N GLY A 88 12.48 -5.61 -10.84
CA GLY A 88 11.11 -6.10 -10.90
C GLY A 88 10.48 -6.43 -9.52
N ARG A 89 11.12 -6.03 -8.42
CA ARG A 89 10.61 -6.23 -7.05
C ARG A 89 9.54 -5.20 -6.67
N ALA A 90 9.63 -3.99 -7.21
CA ALA A 90 8.64 -2.95 -7.10
C ALA A 90 7.95 -2.74 -8.45
N SER A 91 6.63 -2.61 -8.41
CA SER A 91 5.81 -2.33 -9.60
C SER A 91 5.87 -0.86 -10.03
N HIS A 92 6.12 0.05 -9.08
CA HIS A 92 6.12 1.49 -9.28
C HIS A 92 7.21 2.11 -8.41
N ALA A 93 7.73 3.27 -8.81
CA ALA A 93 8.67 4.04 -8.00
C ALA A 93 8.29 5.52 -8.00
N TRP A 94 8.43 6.15 -6.84
CA TRP A 94 8.34 7.60 -6.68
C TRP A 94 9.73 8.20 -6.88
N LEU A 95 9.91 8.88 -8.01
CA LEU A 95 11.19 9.41 -8.46
C LEU A 95 11.05 10.90 -8.82
N ALA A 96 12.18 11.62 -8.78
CA ALA A 96 12.32 12.98 -9.28
C ALA A 96 13.42 13.02 -10.37
N ASN A 97 14.47 13.80 -10.18
CA ASN A 97 15.55 14.01 -11.15
C ASN A 97 16.28 12.70 -11.51
N GLU A 98 16.31 11.74 -10.59
CA GLU A 98 16.92 10.44 -10.82
C GLU A 98 16.26 9.64 -11.95
N LEU A 99 14.99 9.90 -12.27
CA LEU A 99 14.34 9.31 -13.45
C LEU A 99 15.04 9.76 -14.73
N PHE A 100 15.34 11.05 -14.85
CA PHE A 100 16.03 11.60 -16.02
C PHE A 100 17.44 11.03 -16.13
N PHE A 101 18.19 11.00 -15.03
CA PHE A 101 19.53 10.43 -15.03
C PHE A 101 19.55 8.92 -15.33
N ALA A 102 18.56 8.17 -14.84
CA ALA A 102 18.42 6.75 -15.12
C ALA A 102 18.09 6.50 -16.60
N VAL A 103 17.19 7.28 -17.21
CA VAL A 103 16.81 7.12 -18.62
C VAL A 103 17.95 7.53 -19.56
N GLU A 104 18.67 8.61 -19.26
CA GLU A 104 19.79 9.08 -20.08
C GLU A 104 21.11 8.35 -19.79
N GLY A 105 21.17 7.55 -18.72
CA GLY A 105 22.40 6.87 -18.29
C GLY A 105 23.50 7.85 -17.84
N LEU A 106 23.13 8.86 -17.04
CA LEU A 106 24.03 9.90 -16.56
C LEU A 106 24.42 9.70 -15.08
N HIS A 107 25.55 10.29 -14.68
CA HIS A 107 26.07 10.24 -13.31
C HIS A 107 26.15 8.82 -12.75
N GLU A 108 25.43 8.53 -11.68
CA GLU A 108 25.40 7.22 -11.01
C GLU A 108 24.86 6.10 -11.92
N TYR A 109 24.14 6.44 -13.00
CA TYR A 109 23.55 5.49 -13.95
C TYR A 109 24.39 5.28 -15.22
N CYS A 110 25.58 5.88 -15.32
CA CYS A 110 26.47 5.67 -16.48
C CYS A 110 27.35 4.42 -16.36
N ALA A 111 27.32 3.74 -15.20
CA ALA A 111 28.10 2.53 -14.96
C ALA A 111 27.52 1.33 -15.75
N PRO A 112 28.34 0.39 -16.23
CA PRO A 112 27.88 -0.73 -17.08
C PRO A 112 26.82 -1.64 -16.43
N ASP A 113 26.85 -1.74 -15.11
CA ASP A 113 25.91 -2.50 -14.28
C ASP A 113 24.54 -1.81 -14.14
N TRP A 114 24.46 -0.54 -14.50
CA TRP A 114 23.22 0.23 -14.59
C TRP A 114 22.86 0.53 -16.04
N GLY A 115 23.63 1.38 -16.69
CA GLY A 115 23.29 1.92 -18.01
C GLY A 115 21.94 2.65 -18.05
N PRO A 116 21.57 3.16 -19.23
CA PRO A 116 20.24 3.71 -19.50
C PRO A 116 19.13 2.71 -19.14
N GLN A 117 18.11 3.18 -18.44
CA GLN A 117 16.96 2.40 -18.01
C GLN A 117 15.73 2.75 -18.84
N ASP A 118 15.02 1.74 -19.34
CA ASP A 118 13.73 1.92 -20.01
C ASP A 118 12.61 2.09 -18.97
N LEU A 119 12.41 3.34 -18.55
CA LEU A 119 11.43 3.71 -17.52
C LEU A 119 10.30 4.53 -18.12
N ARG A 120 9.07 4.22 -17.71
CA ARG A 120 7.86 4.94 -18.13
C ARG A 120 7.31 5.82 -17.01
N THR A 121 7.13 7.11 -17.30
CA THR A 121 6.38 8.01 -16.43
C THR A 121 4.87 7.76 -16.54
N LEU A 122 4.22 7.56 -15.40
CA LEU A 122 2.77 7.35 -15.33
C LEU A 122 2.03 8.63 -14.92
N LEU A 123 2.58 9.33 -13.92
CA LEU A 123 1.99 10.51 -13.30
C LEU A 123 3.14 11.44 -12.88
N GLY A 124 2.89 12.74 -12.88
CA GLY A 124 3.87 13.73 -12.45
C GLY A 124 3.18 15.04 -12.09
N ARG A 125 3.85 15.87 -11.29
CA ARG A 125 3.39 17.24 -11.06
C ARG A 125 3.66 18.07 -12.30
N LYS A 126 2.70 18.90 -12.71
CA LYS A 126 2.89 19.84 -13.82
C LYS A 126 4.10 20.77 -13.64
N ASN A 127 4.49 21.05 -12.39
CA ASN A 127 5.54 22.03 -12.05
C ASN A 127 6.68 21.39 -11.20
N ALA A 128 7.06 20.14 -11.45
CA ALA A 128 8.04 19.42 -10.60
C ALA A 128 9.52 19.83 -10.77
N PHE A 129 9.85 20.81 -11.62
CA PHE A 129 11.22 21.32 -11.72
C PHE A 129 11.47 22.32 -10.58
N SER A 130 12.20 21.87 -9.56
CA SER A 130 12.83 22.72 -8.54
C SER A 130 14.33 22.48 -8.53
#